data_AF-A0A0M3JUX6-F1
#
_entry.id   AF-A0A0M3JUX6-F1
#
_cell.length_a   1.000
_cell.length_b   1.000
_cell.length_c   1.000
_cell.angle_alpha   90.00
_cell.angle_beta   90.00
_cell.angle_gamma   90.00
#
_symmetry.space_group_name_H-M   'P 1'
#
loop_
_entity.id
_entity.type
_entity.pdbx_description
1 polymer ?
#
loop_
_entity_poly.entity_id
_entity_poly.type
_entity_poly.pdbx_seq_one_letter_code
_entity_poly.pdbx_strand_id
1 'polypeptide(L)'
;MYTLLNDELLPFEELDAPDLYFQYYPTIYTDSRKGSLVPFSLRLVHAESLRFTPYPWAATKRIDALEMNVQKVYLLSRMMSVCDPKCFKQFDTQVIRNLKEKQTTNAQHLDLWKQRLLSVQKIRARTLFFLKEYGTSMSLYGRIASQEENESHRLAIRLMLARMALSIGSEKEAERYFKEVTQLDEDEILVYKSLKCIFNGNYSQAYEHLQRISKTVQSNAKIRNNTAVCLLYIGKPLDALKILNDQHSTNGNGSDVVPNEPICINSVNIAELATCAIKQYKVSN
;
A
#
# COMPACT_ATOMS: atom_id res chain seq x y z
N MET A 1 12.92 6.87 12.53
CA MET A 1 12.61 5.56 11.93
C MET A 1 13.13 5.45 10.50
N TYR A 2 12.84 6.40 9.59
CA TYR A 2 13.32 6.32 8.20
C TYR A 2 14.83 6.55 8.00
N THR A 3 15.50 7.22 8.93
CA THR A 3 16.97 7.41 8.90
C THR A 3 17.69 6.07 9.02
N LEU A 4 17.35 5.28 10.05
CA LEU A 4 17.92 3.94 10.28
C LEU A 4 17.79 3.03 9.05
N LEU A 5 16.61 3.00 8.41
CA LEU A 5 16.40 2.22 7.18
C LEU A 5 17.36 2.62 6.06
N ASN A 6 17.58 3.92 5.85
CA ASN A 6 18.47 4.39 4.81
C ASN A 6 19.94 4.10 5.16
N ASP A 7 20.32 4.22 6.43
CA ASP A 7 21.67 3.92 6.92
C ASP A 7 22.01 2.44 6.73
N GLU A 8 21.07 1.53 7.01
CA GLU A 8 21.24 0.08 6.80
C GLU A 8 21.31 -0.30 5.31
N LEU A 9 20.62 0.44 4.44
CA LEU A 9 20.61 0.20 3.00
C LEU A 9 21.80 0.83 2.27
N LEU A 10 22.47 1.81 2.88
CA LEU A 10 23.55 2.58 2.27
C LEU A 10 24.70 1.71 1.73
N PRO A 11 25.18 0.65 2.42
CA PRO A 11 26.29 -0.18 1.94
C PRO A 11 25.98 -0.97 0.67
N PHE A 12 24.69 -1.15 0.33
CA PHE A 12 24.27 -2.03 -0.76
C PHE A 12 24.19 -1.32 -2.11
N GLU A 13 24.34 0.01 -2.16
CA GLU A 13 24.33 0.84 -3.38
C GLU A 13 23.23 0.53 -4.41
N GLU A 14 23.47 -0.37 -5.37
CA GLU A 14 22.53 -0.78 -6.42
C GLU A 14 21.97 -2.21 -6.25
N LEU A 15 22.39 -2.95 -5.21
CA LEU A 15 22.05 -4.37 -4.97
C LEU A 15 22.49 -5.34 -6.07
N ASP A 16 23.47 -4.95 -6.89
CA ASP A 16 23.99 -5.75 -8.01
C ASP A 16 25.51 -6.00 -7.90
N ALA A 17 26.08 -5.83 -6.70
CA ALA A 17 27.48 -6.15 -6.45
C ALA A 17 27.76 -7.67 -6.65
N PRO A 18 28.95 -8.06 -7.16
CA PRO A 18 29.27 -9.46 -7.47
C PRO A 18 29.06 -10.44 -6.30
N ASP A 19 29.42 -10.02 -5.10
CA ASP A 19 29.28 -10.74 -3.84
C ASP A 19 27.82 -10.97 -3.42
N LEU A 20 26.84 -10.44 -4.15
CA LEU A 20 25.41 -10.66 -3.96
C LEU A 20 24.85 -11.75 -4.89
N TYR A 21 25.70 -12.56 -5.52
CA TYR A 21 25.29 -13.65 -6.40
C TYR A 21 25.87 -14.99 -5.94
N PHE A 22 25.09 -16.06 -6.09
CA PHE A 22 25.49 -17.40 -5.65
C PHE A 22 26.79 -17.90 -6.31
N GLN A 23 27.03 -17.47 -7.54
CA GLN A 23 28.18 -17.86 -8.36
C GLN A 23 29.53 -17.51 -7.74
N TYR A 24 29.57 -16.55 -6.81
CA TYR A 24 30.80 -16.12 -6.15
C TYR A 24 31.12 -16.90 -4.86
N TYR A 25 30.24 -17.83 -4.44
CA TYR A 25 30.47 -18.68 -3.26
C TYR A 25 30.33 -20.18 -3.59
N PRO A 26 31.20 -20.74 -4.46
CA PRO A 26 31.12 -22.14 -4.87
C PRO A 26 31.37 -23.13 -3.72
N THR A 27 32.09 -22.69 -2.68
CA THR A 27 32.36 -23.49 -1.47
C THR A 27 31.14 -23.65 -0.56
N ILE A 28 30.21 -22.69 -0.59
CA ILE A 28 28.99 -22.68 0.23
C ILE A 28 27.81 -23.24 -0.57
N TYR A 29 27.73 -22.91 -1.85
CA TYR A 29 26.66 -23.32 -2.75
C TYR A 29 27.17 -24.31 -3.81
N THR A 30 27.26 -25.58 -3.42
CA THR A 30 27.80 -26.67 -4.24
C THR A 30 26.96 -27.01 -5.47
N ASP A 31 25.67 -26.66 -5.46
CA ASP A 31 24.70 -27.07 -6.49
C ASP A 31 24.81 -26.25 -7.79
N SER A 32 25.89 -25.48 -7.98
CA SER A 32 26.09 -24.58 -9.12
C SER A 32 24.89 -23.66 -9.40
N ARG A 33 24.14 -23.32 -8.34
CA ARG A 33 22.95 -22.47 -8.42
C ARG A 33 23.35 -21.09 -8.95
N LYS A 34 22.51 -20.53 -9.82
CA LYS A 34 22.73 -19.20 -10.41
C LYS A 34 21.61 -18.27 -10.00
N GLY A 35 21.94 -17.02 -9.70
CA GLY A 35 20.98 -15.98 -9.35
C GLY A 35 21.47 -15.07 -8.24
N SER A 36 20.66 -14.09 -7.89
CA SER A 36 20.97 -13.15 -6.80
C SER A 36 20.57 -13.73 -5.45
N LEU A 37 21.42 -13.49 -4.45
CA LEU A 37 21.14 -13.68 -3.02
C LEU A 37 20.09 -12.69 -2.51
N VAL A 38 19.93 -11.56 -3.20
CA VAL A 38 19.03 -10.47 -2.81
C VAL A 38 17.58 -10.86 -3.12
N PRO A 39 16.71 -10.95 -2.10
CA PRO A 39 15.30 -11.21 -2.33
C PRO A 39 14.63 -10.03 -3.06
N PHE A 40 13.65 -10.33 -3.90
CA PHE A 40 12.96 -9.29 -4.68
C PHE A 40 12.27 -8.24 -3.80
N SER A 41 11.74 -8.66 -2.64
CA SER A 41 11.17 -7.75 -1.65
C SER A 41 12.18 -6.70 -1.16
N LEU A 42 13.44 -7.07 -0.96
CA LEU A 42 14.49 -6.11 -0.58
C LEU A 42 14.77 -5.12 -1.72
N ARG A 43 14.74 -5.56 -2.98
CA ARG A 43 14.88 -4.64 -4.14
C ARG A 43 13.73 -3.63 -4.20
N LEU A 44 12.51 -4.03 -3.86
CA LEU A 44 11.35 -3.14 -3.77
C LEU A 44 11.53 -2.08 -2.66
N VAL A 45 11.91 -2.51 -1.45
CA VAL A 45 12.15 -1.62 -0.31
C VAL A 45 13.30 -0.65 -0.62
N HIS A 46 14.39 -1.16 -1.18
CA HIS A 46 15.55 -0.35 -1.56
C HIS A 46 15.21 0.72 -2.61
N ALA A 47 14.39 0.38 -3.61
CA ALA A 47 13.95 1.34 -4.62
C ALA A 47 13.03 2.43 -4.02
N GLU A 48 12.15 2.07 -3.08
CA GLU A 48 11.19 3.00 -2.45
C GLU A 48 11.81 3.86 -1.33
N SER A 49 12.86 3.36 -0.66
CA SER A 49 13.48 3.97 0.53
C SER A 49 13.86 5.44 0.34
N LEU A 50 14.39 5.79 -0.84
CA LEU A 50 14.87 7.14 -1.16
C LEU A 50 13.78 8.20 -1.11
N ARG A 51 12.48 7.84 -1.18
CA ARG A 51 11.39 8.82 -1.07
C ARG A 51 11.36 9.50 0.29
N PHE A 52 11.95 8.88 1.31
CA PHE A 52 12.03 9.40 2.67
C PHE A 52 13.31 10.20 2.95
N THR A 53 14.10 10.48 1.91
CA THR A 53 15.35 11.25 1.98
C THR A 53 15.12 12.68 1.48
N PRO A 54 16.11 13.59 1.64
CA PRO A 54 16.06 14.92 1.03
C PRO A 54 15.95 14.93 -0.51
N TYR A 55 16.17 13.78 -1.17
CA TYR A 55 16.16 13.63 -2.63
C TYR A 55 15.11 12.61 -3.08
N PRO A 56 13.81 12.84 -2.85
CA PRO A 56 12.78 11.82 -3.06
C PRO A 56 12.58 11.43 -4.53
N TRP A 57 12.96 12.30 -5.46
CA TRP A 57 12.98 12.01 -6.91
C TRP A 57 14.01 10.97 -7.33
N ALA A 58 15.05 10.73 -6.52
CA ALA A 58 16.00 9.65 -6.76
C ALA A 58 15.34 8.27 -6.64
N ALA A 59 14.26 8.14 -5.84
CA ALA A 59 13.45 6.94 -5.79
C ALA A 59 12.84 6.60 -7.17
N THR A 60 12.33 7.60 -7.89
CA THR A 60 11.74 7.40 -9.23
C THR A 60 12.77 6.82 -10.19
N LYS A 61 14.01 7.32 -10.19
CA LYS A 61 15.10 6.77 -11.03
C LYS A 61 15.39 5.29 -10.73
N ARG A 62 15.49 4.93 -9.44
CA ARG A 62 15.71 3.53 -9.03
C ARG A 62 14.52 2.63 -9.40
N ILE A 63 13.30 3.13 -9.22
CA ILE A 63 12.07 2.41 -9.58
C ILE A 63 11.99 2.21 -11.10
N ASP A 64 12.31 3.22 -11.90
CA ASP A 64 12.30 3.11 -13.37
C ASP A 64 13.32 2.08 -13.86
N ALA A 65 14.53 2.06 -13.29
CA ALA A 65 15.54 1.06 -13.60
C ALA A 65 15.07 -0.36 -13.21
N LEU A 66 14.47 -0.52 -12.02
CA LEU A 66 13.92 -1.78 -11.57
C LEU A 66 12.76 -2.25 -12.47
N GLU A 67 11.84 -1.35 -12.84
CA GLU A 67 10.72 -1.65 -13.74
C GLU A 67 11.24 -2.12 -15.10
N MET A 68 12.21 -1.41 -15.68
CA MET A 68 12.84 -1.78 -16.95
C MET A 68 13.48 -3.17 -16.89
N ASN A 69 14.22 -3.47 -15.83
CA ASN A 69 14.88 -4.77 -15.65
C ASN A 69 13.86 -5.90 -15.51
N VAL A 70 12.82 -5.71 -14.70
CA VAL A 70 11.73 -6.69 -14.50
C VAL A 70 10.95 -6.89 -15.80
N GLN A 71 10.63 -5.81 -16.52
CA GLN A 71 9.96 -5.84 -17.82
C GLN A 71 10.77 -6.63 -18.84
N LYS A 72 12.09 -6.41 -18.91
CA LYS A 72 12.99 -7.13 -19.80
C LYS A 72 12.94 -8.63 -19.54
N VAL A 73 13.04 -9.06 -18.28
CA VAL A 73 12.98 -10.49 -17.92
C VAL A 73 11.60 -11.09 -18.21
N TYR A 74 10.52 -10.36 -17.91
CA TYR A 74 9.16 -10.78 -18.21
C TYR A 74 8.94 -10.98 -19.72
N LEU A 75 9.35 -10.01 -20.54
CA LEU A 75 9.25 -10.08 -22.00
C LEU A 75 10.09 -11.22 -22.58
N LEU A 76 11.35 -11.38 -22.13
CA LEU A 76 12.19 -12.50 -22.55
C LEU A 76 11.54 -13.85 -22.20
N SER A 77 11.01 -13.98 -20.98
CA SER A 77 10.33 -15.19 -20.53
C SER A 77 9.09 -15.49 -21.37
N ARG A 78 8.30 -14.45 -21.72
CA ARG A 78 7.11 -14.55 -22.55
C ARG A 78 7.43 -14.89 -24.02
N MET A 79 8.48 -14.30 -24.58
CA MET A 79 8.91 -14.59 -25.96
C MET A 79 9.42 -16.03 -26.07
N MET A 80 10.14 -16.53 -25.07
CA MET A 80 10.59 -17.92 -25.02
C MET A 80 9.44 -18.93 -24.90
N SER A 81 8.27 -18.54 -24.37
CA SER A 81 7.09 -19.41 -24.29
C SER A 81 6.22 -19.43 -25.56
N VAL A 82 6.41 -18.47 -26.48
CA VAL A 82 5.55 -18.28 -27.66
C VAL A 82 6.29 -18.54 -28.98
N CYS A 83 7.61 -18.30 -29.04
CA CYS A 83 8.39 -18.41 -30.26
C CYS A 83 9.19 -19.72 -30.35
N ASP A 84 9.30 -20.25 -31.58
CA ASP A 84 10.13 -21.40 -31.91
C ASP A 84 11.61 -21.10 -31.57
N PRO A 85 12.36 -22.02 -30.92
CA PRO A 85 13.70 -21.74 -30.37
C PRO A 85 14.77 -21.28 -31.39
N LYS A 86 14.46 -21.37 -32.69
CA LYS A 86 15.37 -21.06 -33.82
C LYS A 86 15.49 -19.57 -34.14
N CYS A 87 14.61 -18.70 -33.62
CA CYS A 87 14.64 -17.25 -33.89
C CYS A 87 15.65 -16.44 -33.05
N PHE A 88 16.32 -17.06 -32.06
CA PHE A 88 17.14 -16.33 -31.09
C PHE A 88 18.64 -16.44 -31.41
N LYS A 89 19.12 -15.68 -32.40
CA LYS A 89 20.56 -15.53 -32.71
C LYS A 89 21.16 -14.15 -32.36
N GLN A 90 20.37 -13.20 -31.86
CA GLN A 90 20.79 -11.79 -31.74
C GLN A 90 20.76 -11.19 -30.33
N PHE A 91 20.44 -11.96 -29.29
CA PHE A 91 20.46 -11.46 -27.90
C PHE A 91 21.46 -12.22 -27.03
N ASP A 92 22.09 -11.47 -26.14
CA ASP A 92 23.22 -11.87 -25.30
C ASP A 92 23.02 -13.20 -24.58
N THR A 93 24.00 -14.09 -24.75
CA THR A 93 23.81 -15.55 -24.73
C THR A 93 23.78 -16.16 -23.32
N GLN A 94 24.00 -15.36 -22.27
CA GLN A 94 24.08 -15.88 -20.89
C GLN A 94 22.72 -15.98 -20.17
N VAL A 95 21.80 -15.04 -20.41
CA VAL A 95 20.45 -15.07 -19.79
C VAL A 95 19.62 -16.21 -20.37
N ILE A 96 19.73 -16.45 -21.68
CA ILE A 96 18.98 -17.49 -22.41
C ILE A 96 19.45 -18.90 -22.01
N ARG A 97 20.75 -19.08 -21.73
CA ARG A 97 21.31 -20.41 -21.39
C ARG A 97 20.86 -20.90 -20.01
N ASN A 98 20.75 -20.00 -19.03
CA ASN A 98 20.30 -20.35 -17.67
C ASN A 98 18.78 -20.60 -17.59
N LEU A 99 17.99 -20.04 -18.51
CA LEU A 99 16.54 -20.24 -18.58
C LEU A 99 16.14 -21.53 -19.32
N LYS A 100 17.05 -22.11 -20.13
CA LYS A 100 16.78 -23.32 -20.92
C LYS A 100 16.69 -24.62 -20.11
N GLU A 101 17.24 -24.67 -18.89
CA GLU A 101 17.39 -25.92 -18.12
C GLU A 101 16.17 -26.28 -17.23
N LYS A 102 15.15 -25.42 -17.10
CA LYS A 102 13.92 -25.72 -16.34
C LYS A 102 12.67 -25.60 -17.22
N GLN A 103 12.48 -26.57 -18.12
CA GLN A 103 11.36 -26.61 -19.08
C GLN A 103 9.99 -27.02 -18.48
N THR A 104 9.89 -27.29 -17.19
CA THR A 104 8.62 -27.74 -16.56
C THR A 104 7.84 -26.63 -15.84
N THR A 105 8.29 -25.38 -15.81
CA THR A 105 7.70 -24.31 -14.97
C THR A 105 7.45 -22.97 -15.69
N ASN A 106 7.31 -22.96 -17.01
CA ASN A 106 7.18 -21.72 -17.79
C ASN A 106 5.98 -20.84 -17.38
N ALA A 107 4.82 -21.43 -17.07
CA ALA A 107 3.62 -20.68 -16.70
C ALA A 107 3.73 -20.03 -15.31
N GLN A 108 4.16 -20.78 -14.28
CA GLN A 108 4.34 -20.24 -12.93
C GLN A 108 5.46 -19.21 -12.86
N HIS A 109 6.55 -19.42 -13.61
CA HIS A 109 7.63 -18.44 -13.70
C HIS A 109 7.14 -17.14 -14.36
N LEU A 110 6.37 -17.25 -15.45
CA LEU A 110 5.78 -16.08 -16.11
C LEU A 110 4.82 -15.32 -15.20
N ASP A 111 3.95 -16.03 -14.48
CA ASP A 111 3.03 -15.41 -13.52
C ASP A 111 3.79 -14.70 -12.39
N LEU A 112 4.84 -15.33 -11.86
CA LEU A 112 5.69 -14.72 -10.84
C LEU A 112 6.36 -13.43 -11.33
N TRP A 113 6.87 -13.39 -12.57
CA TRP A 113 7.43 -12.15 -13.14
C TRP A 113 6.35 -11.10 -13.45
N LYS A 114 5.14 -11.51 -13.84
CA LYS A 114 3.98 -10.62 -13.98
C LYS A 114 3.63 -9.97 -12.63
N GLN A 115 3.56 -10.75 -11.55
CA GLN A 115 3.29 -10.26 -10.20
C GLN A 115 4.39 -9.31 -9.70
N ARG A 116 5.66 -9.61 -9.99
CA ARG A 116 6.79 -8.72 -9.69
C ARG A 116 6.68 -7.39 -10.42
N LEU A 117 6.35 -7.41 -11.72
CA LEU A 117 6.14 -6.21 -12.51
C LEU A 117 5.01 -5.34 -11.93
N LEU A 118 3.85 -5.96 -11.63
CA LEU A 118 2.73 -5.28 -10.99
C LEU A 118 3.13 -4.67 -9.64
N SER A 119 3.97 -5.34 -8.86
CA SER A 119 4.47 -4.83 -7.57
C SER A 119 5.33 -3.57 -7.75
N VAL A 120 6.23 -3.56 -8.74
CA VAL A 120 7.05 -2.37 -9.05
C VAL A 120 6.17 -1.21 -9.51
N GLN A 121 5.18 -1.47 -10.36
CA GLN A 121 4.23 -0.45 -10.83
C GLN A 121 3.38 0.12 -9.68
N LYS A 122 2.95 -0.72 -8.73
CA LYS A 122 2.24 -0.27 -7.52
C LYS A 122 3.11 0.64 -6.65
N ILE A 123 4.42 0.36 -6.52
CA ILE A 123 5.38 1.21 -5.79
C ILE A 123 5.64 2.52 -6.54
N ARG A 124 5.75 2.47 -7.87
CA ARG A 124 5.87 3.67 -8.71
C ARG A 124 4.68 4.60 -8.50
N ALA A 125 3.47 4.06 -8.60
CA ALA A 125 2.24 4.83 -8.37
C ALA A 125 2.18 5.45 -6.97
N ARG A 126 2.58 4.69 -5.93
CA ARG A 126 2.63 5.17 -4.55
C ARG A 126 3.66 6.29 -4.36
N THR A 127 4.83 6.14 -4.98
CA THR A 127 5.92 7.12 -4.92
C THR A 127 5.52 8.43 -5.61
N LEU A 128 4.88 8.34 -6.78
CA LEU A 128 4.32 9.50 -7.46
C LEU A 128 3.26 10.22 -6.62
N PHE A 129 2.37 9.48 -5.97
CA PHE A 129 1.39 10.08 -5.06
C PHE A 129 2.06 10.84 -3.91
N PHE A 130 3.09 10.25 -3.30
CA PHE A 130 3.89 10.90 -2.25
C PHE A 130 4.57 12.18 -2.76
N LEU A 131 5.05 12.18 -4.00
CA LEU A 131 5.63 13.33 -4.67
C LEU A 131 4.60 14.37 -5.14
N LYS A 132 3.31 14.18 -4.82
CA LYS A 132 2.17 15.03 -5.23
C LYS A 132 1.83 15.01 -6.72
N GLU A 133 2.38 14.05 -7.46
CA GLU A 133 2.05 13.76 -8.86
C GLU A 133 0.76 12.92 -8.94
N TYR A 134 -0.33 13.48 -8.43
CA TYR A 134 -1.58 12.76 -8.19
C TYR A 134 -2.20 12.21 -9.48
N GLY A 135 -2.26 13.01 -10.54
CA GLY A 135 -2.85 12.59 -11.82
C GLY A 135 -2.13 11.38 -12.43
N THR A 136 -0.80 11.43 -12.46
CA THR A 136 0.04 10.34 -12.98
C THR A 136 -0.08 9.09 -12.11
N SER A 137 -0.08 9.24 -10.79
CA SER A 137 -0.27 8.13 -9.85
C SER A 137 -1.62 7.43 -10.04
N MET A 138 -2.71 8.20 -10.06
CA MET A 138 -4.06 7.67 -10.20
C MET A 138 -4.29 7.03 -11.57
N SER A 139 -3.72 7.61 -12.64
CA SER A 139 -3.73 7.00 -13.98
C SER A 139 -3.01 5.65 -13.99
N LEU A 140 -1.85 5.53 -13.32
CA LEU A 140 -1.12 4.27 -13.21
C LEU A 140 -1.92 3.21 -12.45
N TYR A 141 -2.55 3.56 -11.31
CA TYR A 141 -3.43 2.63 -10.61
C TYR A 141 -4.68 2.26 -11.41
N GLY A 142 -5.25 3.17 -12.20
CA GLY A 142 -6.33 2.87 -13.13
C GLY A 142 -5.92 1.83 -14.18
N ARG A 143 -4.71 1.97 -14.75
CA ARG A 143 -4.15 0.96 -15.67
C ARG A 143 -3.95 -0.40 -15.00
N ILE A 144 -3.43 -0.41 -13.77
CA ILE A 144 -3.25 -1.65 -12.99
C ILE A 144 -4.62 -2.31 -12.73
N ALA A 145 -5.64 -1.54 -12.36
CA ALA A 145 -7.00 -2.06 -12.15
C ALA A 145 -7.59 -2.69 -13.42
N SER A 146 -7.33 -2.11 -14.60
CA SER A 146 -7.78 -2.66 -15.89
C SER A 146 -7.06 -3.96 -16.29
N GLN A 147 -5.87 -4.22 -15.75
CA GLN A 147 -5.07 -5.42 -16.03
C GLN A 147 -5.31 -6.54 -15.01
N GLU A 148 -5.99 -6.24 -13.90
CA GLU A 148 -6.24 -7.20 -12.83
C GLU A 148 -7.41 -8.12 -13.22
N GLU A 149 -7.14 -9.42 -13.25
CA GLU A 149 -8.11 -10.46 -13.60
C GLU A 149 -9.05 -10.78 -12.43
N ASN A 150 -8.55 -10.63 -11.19
CA ASN A 150 -9.32 -10.88 -9.98
C ASN A 150 -10.22 -9.67 -9.64
N GLU A 151 -11.53 -9.89 -9.62
CA GLU A 151 -12.52 -8.84 -9.30
C GLU A 151 -12.29 -8.23 -7.93
N SER A 152 -12.02 -9.04 -6.90
CA SER A 152 -11.82 -8.55 -5.53
C SER A 152 -10.61 -7.62 -5.45
N HIS A 153 -9.51 -7.95 -6.13
CA HIS A 153 -8.34 -7.07 -6.20
C HIS A 153 -8.63 -5.79 -7.00
N ARG A 154 -9.36 -5.92 -8.11
CA ARG A 154 -9.76 -4.78 -8.93
C ARG A 154 -10.64 -3.80 -8.14
N LEU A 155 -11.62 -4.31 -7.40
CA LEU A 155 -12.47 -3.53 -6.50
C LEU A 155 -11.64 -2.86 -5.40
N ALA A 156 -10.68 -3.58 -4.79
CA ALA A 156 -9.79 -2.99 -3.79
C ALA A 156 -8.96 -1.83 -4.34
N ILE A 157 -8.48 -1.91 -5.59
CA ILE A 157 -7.76 -0.81 -6.25
C ILE A 157 -8.70 0.37 -6.55
N ARG A 158 -9.93 0.12 -7.02
CA ARG A 158 -10.94 1.18 -7.23
C ARG A 158 -11.28 1.92 -5.94
N LEU A 159 -11.42 1.20 -4.84
CA LEU A 159 -11.67 1.78 -3.51
C LEU A 159 -10.49 2.63 -3.02
N MET A 160 -9.27 2.14 -3.25
CA MET A 160 -8.07 2.93 -2.99
C MET A 160 -8.05 4.20 -3.84
N LEU A 161 -8.39 4.14 -5.13
CA LEU A 161 -8.51 5.31 -6.01
C LEU A 161 -9.56 6.32 -5.51
N ALA A 162 -10.72 5.84 -5.02
CA ALA A 162 -11.74 6.69 -4.41
C ALA A 162 -11.20 7.40 -3.15
N ARG A 163 -10.50 6.67 -2.27
CA ARG A 163 -9.86 7.25 -1.07
C ARG A 163 -8.79 8.27 -1.42
N MET A 164 -7.99 8.00 -2.46
CA MET A 164 -6.99 8.95 -2.98
C MET A 164 -7.67 10.22 -3.50
N ALA A 165 -8.75 10.09 -4.29
CA ALA A 165 -9.51 11.23 -4.79
C ALA A 165 -10.08 12.08 -3.65
N LEU A 166 -10.66 11.46 -2.62
CA LEU A 166 -11.13 12.16 -1.41
C LEU A 166 -9.99 12.90 -0.71
N SER A 167 -8.82 12.26 -0.55
CA SER A 167 -7.67 12.89 0.13
C SER A 167 -7.10 14.10 -0.62
N ILE A 168 -7.27 14.16 -1.94
CA ILE A 168 -6.86 15.30 -2.78
C ILE A 168 -7.94 16.40 -2.80
N GLY A 169 -9.19 16.09 -2.38
CA GLY A 169 -10.32 17.02 -2.48
C GLY A 169 -11.11 16.89 -3.79
N SER A 170 -10.86 15.87 -4.61
CA SER A 170 -11.51 15.69 -5.91
C SER A 170 -12.81 14.87 -5.79
N GLU A 171 -13.90 15.54 -5.42
CA GLU A 171 -15.22 14.91 -5.23
C GLU A 171 -15.71 14.18 -6.48
N LYS A 172 -15.57 14.79 -7.67
CA LYS A 172 -16.05 14.23 -8.94
C LYS A 172 -15.43 12.87 -9.26
N GLU A 173 -14.11 12.75 -9.08
CA GLU A 173 -13.38 11.51 -9.33
C GLU A 173 -13.72 10.46 -8.27
N ALA A 174 -13.85 10.87 -7.00
CA ALA A 174 -14.28 9.97 -5.93
C ALA A 174 -15.65 9.37 -6.23
N GLU A 175 -16.62 10.19 -6.64
CA GLU A 175 -17.96 9.74 -7.01
C GLU A 175 -17.95 8.78 -8.20
N ARG A 176 -17.10 9.03 -9.21
CA ARG A 176 -16.93 8.10 -10.34
C ARG A 176 -16.48 6.73 -9.84
N TYR A 177 -15.42 6.69 -9.02
CA TYR A 177 -14.92 5.43 -8.50
C TYR A 177 -15.92 4.73 -7.57
N PHE A 178 -16.68 5.47 -6.75
CA PHE A 178 -17.70 4.86 -5.91
C PHE A 178 -18.84 4.20 -6.70
N LYS A 179 -19.24 4.79 -7.83
CA LYS A 179 -20.24 4.19 -8.73
C LYS A 179 -19.78 2.88 -9.36
N GLU A 180 -18.47 2.69 -9.52
CA GLU A 180 -17.90 1.45 -10.06
C GLU A 180 -17.83 0.31 -9.02
N VAL A 181 -18.18 0.57 -7.76
CA VAL A 181 -17.96 -0.33 -6.62
C VAL A 181 -19.28 -0.77 -5.97
N THR A 182 -20.32 -0.96 -6.78
CA THR A 182 -21.68 -1.30 -6.33
C THR A 182 -21.87 -2.75 -5.85
N GLN A 183 -20.88 -3.61 -6.04
CA GLN A 183 -20.95 -5.05 -5.73
C GLN A 183 -20.32 -5.45 -4.39
N LEU A 184 -20.02 -4.49 -3.51
CA LEU A 184 -19.39 -4.79 -2.22
C LEU A 184 -20.37 -5.31 -1.17
N ASP A 185 -19.79 -5.91 -0.14
CA ASP A 185 -20.48 -6.22 1.11
C ASP A 185 -21.13 -4.96 1.71
N GLU A 186 -22.29 -5.15 2.33
CA GLU A 186 -23.10 -4.05 2.88
C GLU A 186 -22.31 -3.20 3.90
N ASP A 187 -21.51 -3.83 4.75
CA ASP A 187 -20.65 -3.15 5.74
C ASP A 187 -19.60 -2.26 5.07
N GLU A 188 -18.97 -2.73 3.99
CA GLU A 188 -17.98 -1.95 3.26
C GLU A 188 -18.63 -0.74 2.59
N ILE A 189 -19.80 -0.92 1.97
CA ILE A 189 -20.59 0.16 1.39
C ILE A 189 -20.92 1.22 2.45
N LEU A 190 -21.32 0.81 3.66
CA LEU A 190 -21.62 1.72 4.77
C LEU A 190 -20.38 2.52 5.21
N VAL A 191 -19.20 1.88 5.29
CA VAL A 191 -17.93 2.59 5.56
C VAL A 191 -17.71 3.67 4.50
N TYR A 192 -17.87 3.36 3.22
CA TYR A 192 -17.62 4.36 2.16
C TYR A 192 -18.65 5.49 2.14
N LYS A 193 -19.93 5.19 2.37
CA LYS A 193 -20.97 6.20 2.54
C LYS A 193 -20.64 7.14 3.70
N SER A 194 -20.15 6.60 4.82
CA SER A 194 -19.72 7.43 5.95
C SER A 194 -18.56 8.35 5.59
N LEU A 195 -17.55 7.85 4.86
CA LEU A 195 -16.41 8.65 4.40
C LEU A 195 -16.84 9.78 3.46
N LYS A 196 -17.79 9.52 2.56
CA LYS A 196 -18.38 10.54 1.69
C LYS A 196 -19.12 11.61 2.49
N CYS A 197 -19.91 11.21 3.49
CA CYS A 197 -20.59 12.17 4.38
C CYS A 197 -19.59 13.01 5.18
N ILE A 198 -18.51 12.40 5.70
CA ILE A 198 -17.41 13.11 6.39
C ILE A 198 -16.78 14.14 5.45
N PHE A 199 -16.48 13.75 4.21
CA PHE A 199 -15.90 14.64 3.21
C PHE A 199 -16.79 15.86 2.93
N ASN A 200 -18.11 15.67 2.89
CA ASN A 200 -19.09 16.74 2.69
C ASN A 200 -19.39 17.55 3.97
N GLY A 201 -18.74 17.24 5.10
CA GLY A 201 -19.01 17.88 6.40
C GLY A 201 -20.31 17.43 7.10
N ASN A 202 -20.99 16.41 6.56
CA ASN A 202 -22.24 15.87 7.11
C ASN A 202 -21.97 14.80 8.17
N TYR A 203 -21.41 15.20 9.31
CA TYR A 203 -20.98 14.28 10.37
C TYR A 203 -22.12 13.47 11.01
N SER A 204 -23.33 14.03 11.11
CA SER A 204 -24.49 13.32 11.66
C SER A 204 -24.89 12.10 10.81
N GLN A 205 -24.97 12.28 9.48
CA GLN A 205 -25.26 11.19 8.55
C GLN A 205 -24.13 10.17 8.50
N ALA A 206 -22.87 10.63 8.56
CA ALA A 206 -21.72 9.74 8.63
C ALA A 206 -21.79 8.82 9.85
N TYR A 207 -22.13 9.38 11.02
CA TYR A 207 -22.29 8.62 12.25
C TYR A 207 -23.41 7.58 12.16
N GLU A 208 -24.57 7.93 11.59
CA GLU A 208 -25.65 6.97 11.36
C GLU A 208 -25.21 5.78 10.49
N HIS A 209 -24.45 6.03 9.42
CA HIS A 209 -23.90 4.97 8.60
C HIS A 209 -22.91 4.08 9.37
N LEU A 210 -22.05 4.68 10.20
CA LEU A 210 -21.08 3.94 11.02
C LEU A 210 -21.77 3.07 12.08
N GLN A 211 -22.88 3.54 12.66
CA GLN A 211 -23.64 2.78 13.65
C GLN A 211 -24.35 1.54 13.08
N ARG A 212 -24.70 1.56 11.79
CA ARG A 212 -25.37 0.44 11.10
C ARG A 212 -24.41 -0.71 10.74
N ILE A 213 -23.10 -0.47 10.79
CA ILE A 213 -22.08 -1.49 10.52
C ILE A 213 -22.13 -2.59 11.58
N SER A 214 -21.88 -3.84 11.20
CA SER A 214 -21.82 -4.96 12.14
C SER A 214 -20.82 -4.73 13.29
N LYS A 215 -21.15 -5.23 14.50
CA LYS A 215 -20.31 -5.05 15.71
C LYS A 215 -18.90 -5.62 15.54
N THR A 216 -18.75 -6.70 14.77
CA THR A 216 -17.45 -7.32 14.44
C THR A 216 -16.56 -6.34 13.67
N VAL A 217 -17.12 -5.68 12.65
CA VAL A 217 -16.39 -4.73 11.81
C VAL A 217 -16.21 -3.38 12.53
N GLN A 218 -17.16 -2.97 13.37
CA GLN A 218 -17.00 -1.83 14.28
C GLN A 218 -15.83 -2.00 15.27
N SER A 219 -15.32 -3.23 15.49
CA SER A 219 -14.11 -3.42 16.28
C SER A 219 -12.85 -2.90 15.59
N ASN A 220 -12.90 -2.67 14.27
CA ASN A 220 -11.78 -2.16 13.51
C ASN A 220 -11.38 -0.76 14.00
N ALA A 221 -10.11 -0.62 14.35
CA ALA A 221 -9.50 0.60 14.86
C ALA A 221 -9.78 1.83 13.96
N LYS A 222 -9.84 1.64 12.63
CA LYS A 222 -10.14 2.72 11.66
C LYS A 222 -11.58 3.22 11.77
N ILE A 223 -12.53 2.30 11.94
CA ILE A 223 -13.96 2.63 12.02
C ILE A 223 -14.23 3.36 13.33
N ARG A 224 -13.70 2.85 14.44
CA ARG A 224 -13.80 3.50 15.75
C ARG A 224 -13.21 4.90 15.74
N ASN A 225 -12.05 5.09 15.12
CA ASN A 225 -11.44 6.41 14.96
C ASN A 225 -12.36 7.36 14.21
N ASN A 226 -12.91 6.93 13.07
CA ASN A 226 -13.85 7.74 12.29
C ASN A 226 -15.14 8.04 13.07
N THR A 227 -15.65 7.09 13.86
CA THR A 227 -16.81 7.29 14.74
C THR A 227 -16.52 8.33 15.82
N ALA A 228 -15.35 8.25 16.47
CA ALA A 228 -14.93 9.22 17.48
C ALA A 228 -14.77 10.63 16.88
N VAL A 229 -14.19 10.74 15.68
CA VAL A 229 -14.09 12.00 14.95
C VAL A 229 -15.49 12.56 14.63
N CYS A 230 -16.43 11.73 14.15
CA CYS A 230 -17.81 12.18 13.91
C CYS A 230 -18.46 12.71 15.20
N LEU A 231 -18.31 12.00 16.32
CA LEU A 231 -18.84 12.44 17.62
C LEU A 231 -18.23 13.75 18.09
N LEU A 232 -16.93 13.95 17.88
CA LEU A 232 -16.26 15.22 18.17
C LEU A 232 -16.92 16.38 17.39
N TYR A 233 -17.09 16.23 16.07
CA TYR A 233 -17.68 17.26 15.23
C TYR A 233 -19.18 17.48 15.47
N ILE A 234 -19.89 16.49 16.03
CA ILE A 234 -21.28 16.63 16.50
C ILE A 234 -21.34 17.37 17.86
N GLY A 235 -20.21 17.57 18.54
CA GLY A 235 -20.14 18.25 19.84
C GLY A 235 -20.25 17.32 21.05
N LYS A 236 -19.93 16.02 20.88
CA LYS A 236 -19.97 15.01 21.95
C LYS A 236 -18.55 14.45 22.24
N PRO A 237 -17.62 15.27 22.75
CA PRO A 237 -16.22 14.85 22.95
C PRO A 237 -16.06 13.76 24.03
N LEU A 238 -16.92 13.75 25.06
CA LEU A 238 -16.87 12.72 26.10
C LEU A 238 -17.24 11.33 25.58
N ASP A 239 -18.22 11.25 24.69
CA ASP A 239 -18.62 9.98 24.08
C ASP A 239 -17.57 9.52 23.06
N ALA A 240 -16.92 10.45 22.35
CA ALA A 240 -15.78 10.13 21.50
C ALA A 240 -14.62 9.49 22.28
N LEU A 241 -14.30 10.01 23.48
CA LEU A 241 -13.25 9.43 24.34
C LEU A 241 -13.59 8.04 24.83
N LYS A 242 -14.85 7.77 25.19
CA LYS A 242 -15.28 6.43 25.59
C LYS A 242 -14.97 5.41 24.48
N ILE A 243 -15.35 5.72 23.24
CA ILE A 243 -15.09 4.85 22.09
C ILE A 243 -13.59 4.58 21.87
N LEU A 244 -12.74 5.60 22.05
CA LEU A 244 -11.28 5.46 21.88
C LEU A 244 -10.63 4.71 23.05
N ASN A 245 -11.11 4.91 24.27
CA ASN A 245 -10.58 4.26 25.46
C ASN A 245 -11.05 2.81 25.63
N ASP A 246 -12.19 2.44 25.02
CA ASP A 246 -12.67 1.06 24.95
C ASP A 246 -11.66 0.12 24.26
N GLN A 247 -10.64 0.64 23.55
CA GLN A 247 -9.49 -0.14 23.07
C GLN A 247 -8.71 -0.83 24.19
N HIS A 248 -8.59 -0.16 25.35
CA HIS A 248 -7.75 -0.64 26.45
C HIS A 248 -8.41 -1.79 27.23
N SER A 249 -9.74 -1.95 27.15
CA SER A 249 -10.47 -2.93 27.97
C SER A 249 -10.67 -4.28 27.27
N THR A 250 -10.66 -4.35 25.93
CA THR A 250 -11.03 -5.58 25.20
C THR A 250 -9.87 -6.50 24.85
N ASN A 251 -8.61 -6.09 25.04
CA ASN A 251 -7.44 -6.93 24.79
C ASN A 251 -6.83 -7.41 26.11
N GLY A 252 -7.52 -8.35 26.77
CA GLY A 252 -7.06 -9.04 27.99
C GLY A 252 -5.88 -10.00 27.80
N ASN A 253 -5.08 -9.85 26.75
CA ASN A 253 -3.82 -10.56 26.55
C ASN A 253 -2.71 -9.52 26.50
N GLY A 254 -1.85 -9.52 27.52
CA GLY A 254 -0.79 -8.53 27.79
C GLY A 254 0.34 -8.46 26.76
N SER A 255 0.03 -8.35 25.47
CA SER A 255 0.93 -7.77 24.49
C SER A 255 0.54 -6.30 24.32
N ASP A 256 1.47 -5.38 24.57
CA ASP A 256 1.35 -3.96 24.27
C ASP A 256 1.02 -3.76 22.78
N VAL A 257 -0.26 -3.81 22.43
CA VAL A 257 -0.73 -3.43 21.10
C VAL A 257 -0.62 -1.91 21.05
N VAL A 258 0.53 -1.43 20.57
CA VAL A 258 0.76 -0.01 20.30
C VAL A 258 -0.42 0.48 19.45
N PRO A 259 -1.25 1.41 19.96
CA PRO A 259 -2.38 1.88 19.20
C PRO A 259 -1.86 2.56 17.94
N ASN A 260 -2.59 2.39 16.83
CA ASN A 260 -2.23 3.02 15.57
C ASN A 260 -2.03 4.52 15.78
N GLU A 261 -0.92 5.08 15.28
CA GLU A 261 -0.51 6.48 15.53
C GLU A 261 -1.64 7.52 15.40
N PRO A 262 -2.54 7.47 14.37
CA PRO A 262 -3.65 8.41 14.26
C PRO A 262 -4.66 8.35 15.41
N ILE A 263 -4.83 7.17 16.03
CA ILE A 263 -5.76 6.96 17.16
C ILE A 263 -5.17 7.58 18.41
N CYS A 264 -3.87 7.40 18.65
CA CYS A 264 -3.16 8.04 19.77
C CYS A 264 -3.29 9.56 19.69
N ILE A 265 -3.00 10.13 18.51
CA ILE A 265 -3.07 11.58 18.28
C ILE A 265 -4.50 12.08 18.50
N ASN A 266 -5.50 11.43 17.89
CA ASN A 266 -6.89 11.83 18.05
C ASN A 266 -7.38 11.69 19.49
N SER A 267 -6.98 10.64 20.21
CA SER A 267 -7.33 10.46 21.63
C SER A 267 -6.83 11.61 22.50
N VAL A 268 -5.54 11.98 22.35
CA VAL A 268 -4.93 13.10 23.09
C VAL A 268 -5.65 14.41 22.75
N ASN A 269 -5.81 14.72 21.47
CA ASN A 269 -6.47 15.97 21.03
C ASN A 269 -7.90 16.08 21.56
N ILE A 270 -8.68 14.98 21.50
CA ILE A 270 -10.06 14.97 22.00
C ILE A 270 -10.08 15.10 23.53
N ALA A 271 -9.12 14.50 24.24
CA ALA A 271 -9.03 14.58 25.70
C ALA A 271 -8.75 16.01 26.18
N GLU A 272 -7.85 16.73 25.49
CA GLU A 272 -7.58 18.13 25.75
C GLU A 272 -8.84 18.99 25.52
N LEU A 273 -9.53 18.80 24.39
CA LEU A 273 -10.76 19.53 24.07
C LEU A 273 -11.89 19.26 25.08
N ALA A 274 -12.07 18.00 25.48
CA ALA A 274 -13.05 17.61 26.49
C ALA A 274 -12.77 18.29 27.85
N THR A 275 -11.50 18.34 28.24
CA THR A 275 -11.08 18.95 29.51
C THR A 275 -11.29 20.47 29.50
N CYS A 276 -11.01 21.14 28.38
CA CYS A 276 -11.29 22.56 28.19
C CYS A 276 -12.79 22.88 28.29
N ALA A 277 -13.64 22.06 27.67
CA ALA A 277 -15.09 22.22 27.75
C ALA A 277 -15.63 22.09 29.18
N ILE A 278 -15.09 21.15 29.97
CA ILE A 278 -15.46 20.99 31.39
C ILE A 278 -15.04 22.20 32.23
N LYS A 279 -13.85 22.78 31.97
CA LYS A 279 -13.37 23.97 32.69
C LYS A 279 -14.26 25.19 32.42
N GLN A 280 -14.72 25.39 31.20
CA GLN A 280 -15.65 26.49 30.86
C GLN A 280 -16.97 26.35 31.61
N TYR A 281 -17.55 25.15 31.66
CA TYR A 281 -18.80 24.90 32.41
C TYR A 281 -18.70 25.16 33.92
N LYS A 282 -17.51 25.03 34.52
CA LYS A 282 -17.29 25.30 35.95
C LYS A 282 -17.10 26.78 36.29
N VAL A 283 -16.84 27.63 35.31
CA VAL A 283 -16.62 29.08 35.50
C VAL A 283 -17.90 29.87 35.21
N SER A 284 -18.85 29.30 34.46
CA SER A 284 -20.13 29.91 34.10
C SER A 284 -21.27 29.69 35.11
N ASN A 285 -21.03 28.92 36.17
CA ASN A 285 -21.95 28.64 37.28
C ASN A 285 -21.37 29.17 38.59
#